data_AF-A0A7W3T773-F1
#
_entry.id   AF-A0A7W3T773-F1
#
_cell.length_a   1.000
_cell.length_b   1.000
_cell.length_c   1.000
_cell.angle_alpha   90.00
_cell.angle_beta   90.00
_cell.angle_gamma   90.00
#
_symmetry.space_group_name_H-M   'P 1'
#
loop_
_entity.id
_entity.type
_entity.pdbx_description
1 polymer ?
#
loop_
_entity_poly.entity_id
_entity_poly.type
_entity_poly.pdbx_seq_one_letter_code
_entity_poly.pdbx_strand_id
1 'polypeptide(L)'
;MPSGVYALHDPRDGTPLGTEHFTCAPGPAGWRYTADRRTPDGKSAGGVDLTIDALGRPVRLEVRTTDWWVRGGLDAGGTRWVRGDTDGRRAREGHAPGARGFTGTSPAHLVSLARLATAASGPPGGSDTPARRFRLVELTEPVLGPVTVERLLRPEAVETL
;
A
#
# COMPACT_ATOMS: atom_id res chain seq x y z
N MET A 1 -5.67 -19.57 4.18
CA MET A 1 -5.46 -18.19 3.72
C MET A 1 -5.59 -17.28 4.92
N PRO A 2 -4.56 -16.50 5.30
CA PRO A 2 -4.68 -15.54 6.40
C PRO A 2 -5.76 -14.50 6.07
N SER A 3 -6.63 -14.22 7.03
CA SER A 3 -7.67 -13.19 6.94
C SER A 3 -7.87 -12.55 8.30
N GLY A 4 -8.36 -11.32 8.32
CA GLY A 4 -8.57 -10.60 9.58
C GLY A 4 -9.19 -9.24 9.39
N VAL A 5 -9.17 -8.45 10.46
CA VAL A 5 -9.70 -7.08 10.47
C VAL A 5 -8.66 -6.18 11.12
N TYR A 6 -8.32 -5.08 10.45
CA TYR A 6 -7.54 -4.00 11.03
C TYR A 6 -8.48 -2.85 11.42
N ALA A 7 -8.29 -2.31 12.62
CA ALA A 7 -8.91 -1.05 13.01
C ALA A 7 -8.01 0.11 12.54
N LEU A 8 -8.59 1.03 11.79
CA LEU A 8 -7.88 2.17 11.22
C LEU A 8 -8.11 3.41 12.07
N HIS A 9 -7.03 4.10 12.42
CA HIS A 9 -7.08 5.32 13.22
C HIS A 9 -6.21 6.41 12.56
N ASP A 10 -6.59 7.67 12.76
CA ASP A 10 -5.74 8.78 12.38
C ASP A 10 -4.48 8.76 13.26
N PRO A 11 -3.27 8.73 12.68
CA PRO A 11 -2.04 8.65 13.44
C PRO A 11 -1.73 9.91 14.28
N ARG A 12 -2.42 11.04 14.04
CA ARG A 12 -2.18 12.30 14.75
C ARG A 12 -2.93 12.39 16.07
N ASP A 13 -4.19 11.95 16.08
CA ASP A 13 -5.08 12.11 17.23
C ASP A 13 -5.80 10.81 17.66
N GLY A 14 -5.56 9.71 16.95
CA GLY A 14 -6.17 8.42 17.25
C GLY A 14 -7.64 8.34 16.88
N THR A 15 -8.19 9.30 16.13
CA THR A 15 -9.61 9.27 15.71
C THR A 15 -9.89 8.00 14.92
N PRO A 16 -10.95 7.21 15.25
CA PRO A 16 -11.32 6.04 14.47
C PRO A 16 -11.74 6.42 13.05
N LEU A 17 -11.05 5.86 12.06
CA LEU A 17 -11.31 6.04 10.63
C LEU A 17 -12.14 4.89 10.03
N GLY A 18 -12.22 3.75 10.72
CA GLY A 18 -13.03 2.60 10.31
C GLY A 18 -12.29 1.27 10.42
N THR A 19 -12.67 0.30 9.59
CA THR A 19 -12.05 -1.02 9.56
C THR A 19 -11.65 -1.45 8.15
N GLU A 20 -10.64 -2.31 8.06
CA GLU A 20 -10.21 -2.98 6.83
C GLU A 20 -10.27 -4.49 7.02
N HIS A 21 -11.19 -5.15 6.31
CA HIS A 21 -11.40 -6.59 6.35
C HIS A 21 -10.61 -7.21 5.21
N PHE A 22 -9.59 -8.01 5.53
CA PHE A 22 -8.64 -8.48 4.53
C PHE A 22 -8.57 -9.99 4.40
N THR A 23 -8.12 -10.45 3.24
CA THR A 23 -7.72 -11.82 2.97
C THR A 23 -6.44 -11.81 2.15
N CYS A 24 -5.52 -12.72 2.50
CA CYS A 24 -4.22 -12.87 1.88
C CYS A 24 -4.11 -14.25 1.23
N ALA A 25 -3.53 -14.29 0.04
CA ALA A 25 -3.24 -15.53 -0.66
C ALA A 25 -1.85 -15.49 -1.33
N PRO A 26 -1.04 -16.56 -1.25
CA PRO A 26 0.03 -16.75 -2.20
C PRO A 26 -0.57 -16.95 -3.61
N GLY A 27 0.16 -16.54 -4.64
CA GLY A 27 -0.26 -16.69 -6.03
C GLY A 27 0.94 -16.78 -6.99
N PRO A 28 0.70 -17.04 -8.28
CA PRO A 28 1.77 -17.22 -9.27
C PRO A 28 2.71 -16.02 -9.38
N ALA A 29 2.20 -14.82 -9.12
CA ALA A 29 2.98 -13.59 -9.13
C ALA A 29 3.70 -13.32 -7.80
N GLY A 30 3.42 -14.05 -6.71
CA GLY A 30 3.96 -13.83 -5.37
C GLY A 30 2.88 -13.89 -4.29
N TRP A 31 2.43 -12.73 -3.82
CA TRP A 31 1.44 -12.60 -2.75
C TRP A 31 0.37 -11.57 -3.10
N ARG A 32 -0.88 -11.85 -2.75
CA ARG A 32 -2.03 -10.98 -2.98
C ARG A 32 -2.72 -10.66 -1.66
N TYR A 33 -3.07 -9.40 -1.49
CA TYR A 33 -3.87 -8.84 -0.42
C TYR A 33 -5.12 -8.21 -1.03
N THR A 34 -6.29 -8.67 -0.60
CA THR A 34 -7.57 -8.07 -0.97
C THR A 34 -8.29 -7.65 0.30
N ALA A 35 -8.81 -6.43 0.32
CA ALA A 35 -9.56 -5.95 1.46
C ALA A 35 -10.73 -5.03 1.07
N ASP A 36 -11.80 -5.14 1.85
CA ASP A 36 -12.93 -4.22 1.86
C ASP A 36 -12.82 -3.31 3.08
N ARG A 37 -13.08 -2.02 2.87
CA ARG A 37 -13.03 -1.02 3.94
C ARG A 37 -14.42 -0.55 4.33
N ARG A 38 -14.58 -0.28 5.61
CA ARG A 38 -15.81 0.27 6.17
C ARG A 38 -15.51 1.50 7.01
N THR A 39 -16.39 2.49 6.95
CA THR A 39 -16.40 3.65 7.84
C THR A 39 -16.75 3.24 9.29
N PRO A 40 -16.58 4.12 10.29
CA PRO A 40 -16.95 3.81 11.67
C PRO A 40 -18.42 3.45 11.87
N ASP A 41 -19.32 3.98 11.04
CA ASP A 41 -20.75 3.62 11.01
C ASP A 41 -21.06 2.37 10.15
N GLY A 42 -20.04 1.68 9.66
CA GLY A 42 -20.14 0.39 8.98
C GLY A 42 -20.47 0.45 7.49
N LYS A 43 -20.55 1.65 6.88
CA LYS A 43 -20.78 1.81 5.44
C LYS A 43 -19.53 1.44 4.64
N SER A 44 -19.70 0.99 3.40
CA SER A 44 -18.57 0.71 2.51
C SER A 44 -17.79 2.00 2.22
N ALA A 45 -16.47 1.94 2.39
CA ALA A 45 -15.53 3.03 2.11
C ALA A 45 -14.61 2.72 0.91
N GLY A 46 -14.89 1.63 0.19
CA GLY A 46 -14.05 1.13 -0.90
C GLY A 46 -13.19 -0.05 -0.49
N GLY A 47 -12.00 -0.18 -1.07
CA GLY A 47 -11.18 -1.38 -0.88
C GLY A 47 -9.83 -1.32 -1.56
N VAL A 48 -9.01 -2.34 -1.30
CA VAL A 48 -7.64 -2.48 -1.80
C VAL A 48 -7.44 -3.88 -2.37
N ASP A 49 -6.82 -3.96 -3.54
CA ASP A 49 -6.33 -5.21 -4.14
C ASP A 49 -4.88 -5.00 -4.58
N LEU A 50 -3.96 -5.55 -3.81
CA LEU A 50 -2.52 -5.43 -4.04
C LEU A 50 -1.92 -6.80 -4.29
N THR A 51 -1.24 -6.95 -5.41
CA THR A 51 -0.40 -8.09 -5.73
C THR A 51 1.05 -7.63 -5.77
N ILE A 52 1.92 -8.30 -5.02
CA ILE A 52 3.36 -8.07 -4.99
C ILE A 52 4.13 -9.33 -5.39
N ASP A 53 5.34 -9.12 -5.88
CA ASP A 53 6.27 -10.22 -6.12
C ASP A 53 7.05 -10.65 -4.87
N ALA A 54 7.94 -11.62 -5.05
CA ALA A 54 8.76 -12.17 -3.97
C ALA A 54 9.63 -11.11 -3.24
N LEU A 55 9.99 -10.02 -3.92
CA LEU A 55 10.77 -8.91 -3.37
C LEU A 55 9.88 -7.80 -2.77
N GLY A 56 8.56 -7.94 -2.84
CA GLY A 56 7.60 -6.95 -2.36
C GLY A 56 7.27 -5.86 -3.37
N ARG A 57 7.73 -5.96 -4.62
CA ARG A 57 7.46 -4.97 -5.68
C ARG A 57 5.99 -5.07 -6.11
N PRO A 58 5.23 -3.96 -6.14
CA PRO A 58 3.84 -3.98 -6.60
C PRO A 58 3.75 -4.37 -8.08
N VAL A 59 3.14 -5.52 -8.37
CA VAL A 59 2.86 -5.98 -9.75
C VAL A 59 1.53 -5.38 -10.22
N ARG A 60 0.54 -5.35 -9.33
CA ARG A 60 -0.77 -4.73 -9.55
C ARG A 60 -1.29 -4.15 -8.25
N LEU A 61 -1.76 -2.93 -8.30
CA LEU A 61 -2.51 -2.27 -7.24
C LEU A 61 -3.85 -1.79 -7.81
N GLU A 62 -4.90 -1.97 -7.04
CA GLU A 62 -6.15 -1.23 -7.16
C GLU A 62 -6.53 -0.70 -5.77
N VAL A 63 -6.73 0.61 -5.67
CA VAL A 63 -7.34 1.25 -4.50
C VAL A 63 -8.62 1.92 -4.96
N ARG A 64 -9.70 1.71 -4.23
CA ARG A 64 -11.01 2.30 -4.49
C ARG A 64 -11.51 3.00 -3.25
N THR A 65 -12.17 4.13 -3.47
CA THR A 65 -12.99 4.88 -2.50
C THR A 65 -14.39 5.06 -3.10
N THR A 66 -15.24 5.84 -2.45
CA THR A 66 -16.58 6.18 -2.96
C THR A 66 -16.53 6.81 -4.36
N ASP A 67 -15.65 7.80 -4.54
CA ASP A 67 -15.67 8.66 -5.73
C ASP A 67 -14.46 8.43 -6.66
N TRP A 68 -13.41 7.76 -6.16
CA TRP A 68 -12.15 7.63 -6.87
C TRP A 68 -11.59 6.22 -6.84
N TRP A 69 -10.86 5.87 -7.90
CA TRP A 69 -10.04 4.67 -7.96
C TRP A 69 -8.65 4.99 -8.52
N VAL A 70 -7.66 4.22 -8.09
CA VAL A 70 -6.31 4.21 -8.65
C VAL A 70 -5.94 2.78 -8.97
N ARG A 71 -5.48 2.54 -10.20
CA ARG A 71 -4.89 1.26 -10.63
C ARG A 71 -3.46 1.50 -11.08
N GLY A 72 -2.54 0.63 -10.72
CA GLY A 72 -1.14 0.82 -11.10
C GLY A 72 -0.24 -0.33 -10.74
N GLY A 73 1.06 -0.12 -10.94
CA GLY A 73 2.09 -1.11 -10.68
C GLY A 73 3.47 -0.53 -10.88
N LEU A 74 4.47 -1.30 -10.48
CA LEU A 74 5.86 -1.04 -10.78
C LEU A 74 6.16 -1.50 -12.21
N ASP A 75 6.85 -0.65 -12.95
CA ASP A 75 7.31 -0.93 -14.31
C ASP A 75 8.80 -0.58 -14.45
N ALA A 76 9.38 -0.86 -15.61
CA ALA A 76 10.72 -0.43 -15.98
C ALA A 76 10.84 1.09 -15.86
N GLY A 77 11.61 1.54 -14.87
CA GLY A 77 11.94 2.94 -14.65
C GLY A 77 11.12 3.67 -13.58
N GLY A 78 10.08 3.06 -13.00
CA GLY A 78 9.32 3.69 -11.91
C GLY A 78 7.91 3.14 -11.70
N THR A 79 7.12 3.85 -10.91
CA THR A 79 5.74 3.49 -10.61
C THR A 79 4.78 4.19 -11.57
N ARG A 80 3.87 3.43 -12.20
CA ARG A 80 2.85 3.94 -13.12
C ARG A 80 1.46 3.69 -12.56
N TRP A 81 0.54 4.60 -12.86
CA TRP A 81 -0.85 4.47 -12.44
C TRP A 81 -1.82 5.16 -13.39
N VAL A 82 -3.07 4.78 -13.28
CA VAL A 82 -4.24 5.50 -13.79
C VAL A 82 -5.11 5.81 -12.58
N ARG A 83 -5.53 7.08 -12.46
CA ARG A 83 -6.52 7.52 -11.49
C ARG A 83 -7.78 7.93 -12.22
N GLY A 84 -8.93 7.43 -11.79
CA GLY A 84 -10.22 7.83 -12.36
C GLY A 84 -11.29 8.05 -11.31
N ASP A 85 -12.36 8.74 -11.72
CA ASP A 85 -13.58 8.80 -10.92
C ASP A 85 -14.41 7.53 -11.13
N THR A 86 -15.29 7.22 -10.16
CA THR A 86 -16.16 6.03 -10.22
C THR A 86 -17.30 6.17 -11.24
N ASP A 87 -17.64 7.41 -11.63
CA ASP A 87 -18.60 7.71 -12.68
C ASP A 87 -18.05 7.49 -14.12
N GLY A 88 -16.75 7.22 -14.26
CA GLY A 88 -16.08 6.97 -15.53
C GLY A 88 -15.88 8.21 -16.41
N ARG A 89 -16.08 9.42 -15.89
CA ARG A 89 -15.97 10.68 -16.66
C ARG A 89 -14.54 11.18 -16.77
N ARG A 90 -13.69 10.83 -15.81
CA ARG A 90 -12.30 11.29 -15.74
C ARG A 90 -11.37 10.10 -15.52
N ALA A 91 -10.32 10.03 -16.32
CA ALA A 91 -9.17 9.17 -16.08
C ALA A 91 -7.90 9.94 -16.44
N ARG A 92 -6.88 9.86 -15.59
CA ARG A 92 -5.58 10.45 -15.83
C ARG A 92 -4.49 9.44 -15.50
N GLU A 93 -3.61 9.23 -16.45
CA GLU A 93 -2.38 8.48 -16.27
C GLU A 93 -1.34 9.30 -15.52
N GLY A 94 -0.47 8.61 -14.79
CA GLY A 94 0.66 9.20 -14.11
C GLY A 94 1.83 8.23 -14.00
N HIS A 95 3.01 8.83 -13.85
CA HIS A 95 4.28 8.11 -13.76
C HIS A 95 5.21 8.85 -12.80
N ALA A 96 5.81 8.12 -11.87
CA ALA A 96 6.83 8.61 -10.96
C ALA A 96 8.14 7.86 -11.21
N PRO A 97 9.08 8.46 -11.98
CA PRO A 97 10.38 7.85 -12.25
C PRO A 97 11.13 7.53 -10.96
N GLY A 98 11.72 6.33 -10.89
CA GLY A 98 12.48 5.86 -9.73
C GLY A 98 11.63 5.51 -8.49
N ALA A 99 10.32 5.79 -8.49
CA ALA A 99 9.45 5.36 -7.41
C ALA A 99 9.34 3.84 -7.39
N ARG A 100 9.48 3.24 -6.20
CA ARG A 100 9.58 1.79 -5.99
C ARG A 100 8.24 1.12 -5.65
N GLY A 101 7.18 1.89 -5.50
CA GLY A 101 5.85 1.39 -5.20
C GLY A 101 4.93 2.47 -4.64
N PHE A 102 3.90 2.02 -3.93
CA PHE A 102 2.85 2.85 -3.38
C PHE A 102 2.89 2.88 -1.84
N THR A 103 2.37 3.95 -1.25
CA THR A 103 2.10 4.05 0.18
C THR A 103 0.74 4.69 0.43
N GLY A 104 0.19 4.51 1.62
CA GLY A 104 -1.14 4.98 1.97
C GLY A 104 -1.59 4.40 3.32
N THR A 105 -2.88 4.57 3.62
CA THR A 105 -3.48 4.21 4.91
C THR A 105 -3.72 2.70 5.09
N SER A 106 -3.88 1.95 4.00
CA SER A 106 -4.08 0.49 4.06
C SER A 106 -2.80 -0.25 4.52
N PRO A 107 -2.91 -1.21 5.45
CA PRO A 107 -1.83 -2.13 5.84
C PRO A 107 -1.19 -2.89 4.68
N ALA A 108 -1.87 -3.06 3.54
CA ALA A 108 -1.31 -3.67 2.34
C ALA A 108 -0.01 -2.99 1.90
N HIS A 109 0.03 -1.65 1.97
CA HIS A 109 1.21 -0.86 1.63
C HIS A 109 2.37 -1.14 2.60
N LEU A 110 2.09 -1.24 3.90
CA LEU A 110 3.10 -1.53 4.91
C LEU A 110 3.73 -2.91 4.68
N VAL A 111 2.93 -3.92 4.31
CA VAL A 111 3.46 -5.26 3.98
C VAL A 111 4.38 -5.22 2.76
N SER A 112 3.98 -4.51 1.69
CA SER A 112 4.83 -4.31 0.51
C SER A 112 6.13 -3.59 0.86
N LEU A 113 6.04 -2.49 1.62
CA LEU A 113 7.20 -1.69 2.03
C LEU A 113 8.15 -2.47 2.95
N ALA A 114 7.63 -3.26 3.89
CA ALA A 114 8.44 -4.11 4.76
C ALA A 114 9.25 -5.14 3.96
N ARG A 115 8.62 -5.78 2.96
CA ARG A 115 9.30 -6.72 2.06
C ARG A 115 10.34 -6.04 1.18
N LEU A 116 10.02 -4.87 0.62
CA LEU A 116 10.96 -4.07 -0.17
C LEU A 116 12.16 -3.62 0.66
N ALA A 117 11.93 -3.13 1.89
CA ALA A 117 12.99 -2.70 2.78
C ALA A 117 13.91 -3.86 3.19
N THR A 118 13.31 -5.03 3.48
CA THR A 118 14.04 -6.26 3.79
C THR A 118 14.88 -6.72 2.59
N ALA A 119 14.30 -6.73 1.39
CA ALA A 119 15.02 -7.10 0.18
C ALA A 119 16.20 -6.15 -0.14
N ALA A 120 16.08 -4.86 0.20
CA ALA A 120 17.11 -3.85 -0.08
C ALA A 120 18.19 -3.73 1.02
N SER A 121 17.87 -4.12 2.25
CA SER A 121 18.73 -3.86 3.43
C SER A 121 19.20 -5.13 4.13
N GLY A 122 18.65 -6.29 3.76
CA GLY A 122 18.82 -7.55 4.49
C GLY A 122 17.75 -7.75 5.56
N PRO A 123 17.72 -8.94 6.19
CA PRO A 123 16.76 -9.27 7.25
C PRO A 123 16.93 -8.37 8.48
N PRO A 124 15.85 -8.13 9.24
CA PRO A 124 15.93 -7.46 10.54
C PRO A 124 16.74 -8.29 11.55
N GLY A 125 17.39 -7.63 12.51
CA GLY A 125 18.14 -8.29 13.61
C GLY A 125 19.65 -8.42 13.40
N GLY A 126 20.21 -7.91 12.30
CA GLY A 126 21.65 -7.68 12.19
C GLY A 126 22.08 -6.49 13.06
N SER A 127 23.31 -6.53 13.60
CA SER A 127 23.83 -5.45 14.47
C SER A 127 23.98 -4.09 13.77
N ASP A 128 23.78 -4.02 12.45
CA ASP A 128 23.81 -2.79 11.66
C ASP A 128 22.95 -2.89 10.38
N THR A 129 21.64 -3.13 10.50
CA THR A 129 20.74 -3.06 9.34
C THR A 129 20.54 -1.59 8.92
N PRO A 130 21.05 -1.15 7.75
CA PRO A 130 21.02 0.27 7.39
C PRO A 130 19.62 0.70 6.97
N ALA A 131 19.27 1.95 7.29
CA ALA A 131 18.07 2.56 6.73
C ALA A 131 18.27 2.90 5.25
N ARG A 132 17.24 2.71 4.42
CA ARG A 132 17.27 2.99 2.98
C ARG A 132 16.19 4.00 2.60
N ARG A 133 16.53 4.91 1.68
CA ARG A 133 15.57 5.86 1.13
C ARG A 133 14.78 5.19 0.00
N PHE A 134 13.46 5.35 0.05
CA PHE A 134 12.53 4.88 -0.95
C PHE A 134 11.67 6.04 -1.44
N ARG A 135 11.71 6.26 -2.76
CA ARG A 135 10.75 7.09 -3.46
C ARG A 135 9.47 6.30 -3.67
N LEU A 136 8.32 6.85 -3.28
CA LEU A 136 7.01 6.17 -3.27
C LEU A 136 5.92 7.09 -3.80
N VAL A 137 4.83 6.50 -4.29
CA VAL A 137 3.59 7.21 -4.63
C VAL A 137 2.60 7.08 -3.47
N GLU A 138 2.38 8.16 -2.75
CA GLU A 138 1.41 8.25 -1.66
C GLU A 138 0.00 8.47 -2.20
N LEU A 139 -0.93 7.61 -1.79
CA LEU A 139 -2.35 7.68 -2.11
C LEU A 139 -3.12 8.07 -0.85
N THR A 140 -3.56 9.32 -0.78
CA THR A 140 -4.31 9.84 0.36
C THR A 140 -5.81 9.81 0.09
N GLU A 141 -6.55 9.12 0.94
CA GLU A 141 -8.01 9.07 0.92
C GLU A 141 -8.64 10.36 1.43
N PRO A 142 -9.89 10.68 1.02
CA PRO A 142 -10.76 9.90 0.13
C PRO A 142 -10.52 10.16 -1.36
N VAL A 143 -9.67 11.14 -1.70
CA VAL A 143 -9.54 11.61 -3.10
C VAL A 143 -8.55 10.77 -3.91
N LEU A 144 -7.68 10.00 -3.25
CA LEU A 144 -6.61 9.22 -3.88
C LEU A 144 -5.72 10.08 -4.79
N GLY A 145 -5.44 11.32 -4.40
CA GLY A 145 -4.55 12.22 -5.14
C GLY A 145 -3.10 11.73 -5.05
N PRO A 146 -2.47 11.24 -6.14
CA PRO A 146 -1.16 10.61 -6.06
C PRO A 146 -0.07 11.67 -5.90
N VAL A 147 0.73 11.57 -4.84
CA VAL A 147 1.86 12.46 -4.56
C VAL A 147 3.12 11.63 -4.43
N THR A 148 4.23 12.10 -5.01
CA THR A 148 5.51 11.41 -4.84
C THR A 148 6.20 11.86 -3.57
N VAL A 149 6.61 10.92 -2.74
CA VAL A 149 7.28 11.16 -1.45
C VAL A 149 8.56 10.34 -1.33
N GLU A 150 9.48 10.80 -0.49
CA GLU A 150 10.64 10.04 -0.04
C GLU A 150 10.39 9.56 1.39
N ARG A 151 10.71 8.30 1.67
CA ARG A 151 10.64 7.71 3.02
C ARG A 151 11.96 7.01 3.34
N LEU A 152 12.49 7.25 4.53
CA LEU A 152 13.63 6.50 5.06
C LEU A 152 13.08 5.31 5.85
N LEU A 153 13.32 4.09 5.37
CA LEU A 153 12.81 2.86 5.97
C LEU A 153 13.97 2.02 6.52
N ARG A 154 13.81 1.51 7.73
CA ARG A 154 14.72 0.55 8.36
C ARG A 154 13.91 -0.68 8.77
N PRO A 155 14.28 -1.89 8.34
CA PRO A 155 13.74 -3.11 8.92
C PRO A 155 14.23 -3.28 10.36
N GLU A 156 13.31 -3.43 11.30
CA GLU A 156 13.62 -3.68 12.71
C GLU A 156 12.96 -4.98 13.16
N ALA A 157 13.62 -5.72 14.05
CA ALA A 157 13.05 -6.91 14.64
C ALA A 157 12.01 -6.48 15.67
N VAL A 158 10.83 -7.10 15.63
CA VAL A 158 9.82 -6.87 16.66
C VAL A 158 10.06 -7.89 17.76
N GLU A 159 10.42 -7.42 18.96
CA GLU A 159 10.40 -8.26 20.15
C GLU A 159 8.96 -8.69 20.39
N THR A 160 8.71 -9.99 20.27
CA THR A 160 7.38 -10.55 20.54
C THR A 160 7.36 -10.92 22.02
N LEU A 161 6.54 -10.23 22.81
CA LEU A 161 6.32 -10.51 24.24
C LEU A 161 5.58 -11.83 24.45
#